data_AF-A0A1B9NE77-F1
#
_entry.id   AF-A0A1B9NE77-F1
#
_cell.length_a   1.000
_cell.length_b   1.000
_cell.length_c   1.000
_cell.angle_alpha   90.00
_cell.angle_beta   90.00
_cell.angle_gamma   90.00
#
_symmetry.space_group_name_H-M   'P 1'
#
loop_
_entity.id
_entity.type
_entity.pdbx_description
1 polymer ?
#
loop_
_entity_poly.entity_id
_entity_poly.type
_entity_poly.pdbx_seq_one_letter_code
_entity_poly.pdbx_strand_id
1 'polypeptide(L)'
;MGKNAEQIEQLIPGTVLNNQQLCEIFKCSPQGGMRKSNTTKTLVLITNHIESVYSDVWDNDILHYTGMGQKGDQSLDFIQNKTLNEIESNGISVHYFEVFKDKEYTYSGHLVRAGDPYQTSQSDVLSSPKNRQMSPL
;
A
#
# COMPACT_ATOMS: atom_id res chain seq x y z
N MET A 1 12.81 13.76 -17.39
CA MET A 1 11.92 13.32 -16.29
C MET A 1 11.76 14.48 -15.31
N GLY A 2 10.68 14.54 -14.53
CA GLY A 2 10.56 15.55 -13.46
C GLY A 2 11.44 15.17 -12.28
N LYS A 3 11.94 16.16 -11.52
CA LYS A 3 12.81 15.96 -10.33
C LYS A 3 12.31 14.86 -9.38
N ASN A 4 11.00 14.73 -9.23
CA ASN A 4 10.37 13.69 -8.41
C ASN A 4 10.59 12.26 -8.92
N ALA A 5 10.54 12.04 -10.24
CA ALA A 5 10.71 10.70 -10.80
C ALA A 5 12.15 10.19 -10.58
N GLU A 6 13.14 11.06 -10.77
CA GLU A 6 14.55 10.73 -10.49
C GLU A 6 14.77 10.39 -9.01
N GLN A 7 14.12 11.12 -8.09
CA GLN A 7 14.20 10.81 -6.66
C GLN A 7 13.56 9.45 -6.32
N ILE A 8 12.45 9.09 -6.98
CA ILE A 8 11.80 7.79 -6.78
C ILE A 8 12.68 6.65 -7.29
N GLU A 9 13.28 6.79 -8.48
CA GLU A 9 14.18 5.80 -9.08
C GLU A 9 15.47 5.57 -8.27
N GLN A 10 15.87 6.55 -7.46
CA GLN A 10 17.05 6.47 -6.59
C GLN A 10 16.77 5.83 -5.22
N LEU A 11 15.51 5.54 -4.89
CA LEU A 11 15.18 4.89 -3.62
C LEU A 11 15.68 3.44 -3.63
N ILE A 12 16.44 3.08 -2.60
CA ILE A 12 16.90 1.71 -2.35
C ILE A 12 16.24 1.15 -1.08
N PRO A 13 15.96 -0.16 -1.01
CA PRO A 13 15.44 -0.78 0.20
C PRO A 13 16.25 -0.40 1.45
N GLY A 14 15.57 -0.09 2.55
CA GLY A 14 16.17 0.44 3.78
C GLY A 14 16.27 1.97 3.84
N THR A 15 15.95 2.70 2.76
CA THR A 15 15.87 4.17 2.80
C THR A 15 14.78 4.62 3.76
N VAL A 16 15.12 5.42 4.76
CA VAL A 16 14.13 5.95 5.73
C VAL A 16 13.74 7.38 5.36
N LEU A 17 12.44 7.59 5.21
CA LEU A 17 11.84 8.91 4.96
C LEU A 17 10.92 9.30 6.13
N ASN A 18 10.80 10.60 6.38
CA ASN A 18 9.68 11.12 7.15
C ASN A 18 8.45 11.37 6.26
N ASN A 19 7.30 11.63 6.87
CA ASN A 19 6.04 11.84 6.14
C ASN A 19 6.11 13.02 5.14
N GLN A 20 6.80 14.10 5.50
CA GLN A 20 6.95 15.26 4.63
C GLN A 20 7.77 14.90 3.38
N GLN A 21 8.92 14.25 3.56
CA GLN A 21 9.78 13.80 2.45
C GLN A 21 9.03 12.83 1.53
N LEU A 22 8.30 11.87 2.09
CA LEU A 22 7.49 10.92 1.33
C LEU A 22 6.45 11.68 0.48
N CYS A 23 5.68 12.60 1.09
CA CYS A 23 4.72 13.43 0.36
C CYS A 23 5.38 14.31 -0.71
N GLU A 24 6.55 14.88 -0.42
CA GLU A 24 7.27 15.73 -1.37
C GLU A 24 7.79 14.96 -2.58
N ILE A 25 8.28 13.74 -2.37
CA ILE A 25 8.82 12.82 -3.38
C ILE A 25 7.69 12.23 -4.22
N PHE A 26 6.68 11.62 -3.58
CA PHE A 26 5.61 10.89 -4.27
C PHE A 26 4.43 11.78 -4.69
N LYS A 27 4.31 13.00 -4.15
CA LYS A 27 3.16 13.90 -4.37
C LYS A 27 1.82 13.25 -3.99
N CYS A 28 1.80 12.49 -2.89
CA CYS A 28 0.62 11.79 -2.39
C CYS A 28 0.10 12.43 -1.07
N SER A 29 -1.09 12.00 -0.63
CA SER A 29 -1.68 12.41 0.66
C SER A 29 -0.77 12.08 1.85
N PRO A 30 -0.77 12.87 2.94
CA PRO A 30 0.00 12.59 4.15
C PRO A 30 -0.62 11.51 5.05
N GLN A 31 -1.79 10.97 4.72
CA GLN A 31 -2.54 10.04 5.57
C GLN A 31 -3.03 8.82 4.79
N GLY A 32 -3.25 7.72 5.52
CA GLY A 32 -3.74 6.44 5.00
C GLY A 32 -2.63 5.43 4.69
N GLY A 33 -3.00 4.15 4.67
CA GLY A 33 -2.11 3.02 4.30
C GLY A 33 -1.91 2.90 2.78
N MET A 34 -2.85 3.36 1.96
CA MET A 34 -2.68 3.48 0.51
C MET A 34 -2.78 4.95 0.07
N ARG A 35 -1.75 5.43 -0.62
CA ARG A 35 -1.62 6.84 -1.00
C ARG A 35 -1.32 6.93 -2.49
N LYS A 36 -2.36 7.17 -3.28
CA LYS A 36 -2.27 7.37 -4.73
C LYS A 36 -1.80 8.78 -5.06
N SER A 37 -0.94 8.91 -6.07
CA SER A 37 -0.66 10.18 -6.73
C SER A 37 -0.90 10.09 -8.23
N ASN A 38 -1.78 10.97 -8.74
CA ASN A 38 -1.96 11.12 -10.19
C ASN A 38 -0.79 11.87 -10.84
N THR A 39 -0.08 12.69 -10.07
CA THR A 39 1.03 13.53 -10.55
C THR A 39 2.25 12.70 -10.89
N THR A 40 2.63 11.78 -10.01
CA THR A 40 3.78 10.88 -10.22
C THR A 40 3.37 9.53 -10.80
N LYS A 41 2.07 9.28 -10.98
CA LYS A 41 1.52 7.97 -11.41
C LYS A 41 2.00 6.83 -10.50
N THR A 42 1.97 7.07 -9.19
CA THR A 42 2.38 6.08 -8.19
C THR A 42 1.25 5.74 -7.22
N LEU A 43 1.35 4.56 -6.64
CA LEU A 43 0.60 4.14 -5.46
C LEU A 43 1.59 3.76 -4.37
N VAL A 44 1.58 4.49 -3.25
CA VAL A 44 2.39 4.15 -2.09
C VAL A 44 1.54 3.30 -1.13
N LEU A 45 2.03 2.10 -0.83
CA LEU A 45 1.46 1.20 0.17
C LEU A 45 2.30 1.26 1.44
N ILE A 46 1.64 1.33 2.58
CA ILE A 46 2.27 1.50 3.88
C ILE A 46 1.65 0.52 4.87
N THR A 47 2.47 -0.36 5.41
CA THR A 47 2.11 -1.20 6.57
C THR A 47 2.72 -0.58 7.82
N ASN A 48 1.87 -0.32 8.82
CA ASN A 48 2.32 0.22 10.10
C ASN A 48 2.39 -0.91 11.13
N HIS A 49 3.59 -1.26 11.58
CA HIS A 49 3.82 -2.33 12.56
C HIS A 49 3.67 -1.87 14.01
N ILE A 50 3.53 -0.55 14.25
CA ILE A 50 3.26 0.02 15.58
C ILE A 50 1.77 -0.04 15.89
N GLU A 51 0.96 0.30 14.89
CA GLU A 51 -0.49 0.19 14.97
C GLU A 51 -0.93 -1.09 14.26
N SER A 52 -1.06 -2.18 15.03
CA SER A 52 -1.37 -3.56 14.57
C SER A 52 -2.78 -3.72 13.94
N VAL A 53 -3.33 -2.69 13.32
CA VAL A 53 -4.67 -2.68 12.73
C VAL A 53 -4.75 -3.33 11.35
N TYR A 54 -3.62 -3.67 10.73
CA TYR A 54 -3.57 -4.31 9.42
C TYR A 54 -3.04 -5.73 9.50
N SER A 55 -3.69 -6.63 8.76
CA SER A 55 -3.38 -8.07 8.70
C SER A 55 -2.72 -8.41 7.37
N ASP A 56 -1.83 -7.54 6.89
CA ASP A 56 -1.04 -7.82 5.69
C ASP A 56 -0.11 -8.99 6.00
N VAL A 57 -0.06 -9.97 5.09
CA VAL A 57 0.71 -11.20 5.28
C VAL A 57 1.75 -11.29 4.18
N TRP A 58 3.01 -11.46 4.57
CA TRP A 58 4.05 -11.90 3.66
C TRP A 58 4.02 -13.43 3.57
N ASP A 59 3.88 -13.97 2.36
CA ASP A 59 4.10 -15.38 2.05
C ASP A 59 5.23 -15.48 1.01
N ASN A 60 6.40 -15.91 1.47
CA ASN A 60 7.66 -15.82 0.72
C ASN A 60 7.93 -14.38 0.25
N ASP A 61 7.98 -14.16 -1.06
CA ASP A 61 8.25 -12.86 -1.69
C ASP A 61 6.95 -12.13 -2.10
N ILE A 62 5.77 -12.64 -1.70
CA ILE A 62 4.47 -12.06 -2.06
C ILE A 62 3.85 -11.38 -0.85
N LEU A 63 3.55 -10.09 -1.01
CA LEU A 63 2.75 -9.33 -0.07
C LEU A 63 1.27 -9.53 -0.39
N HIS A 64 0.57 -10.22 0.50
CA HIS A 64 -0.89 -10.27 0.48
C HIS A 64 -1.42 -9.02 1.18
N TYR A 65 -1.61 -7.95 0.40
CA TYR A 65 -2.03 -6.66 0.92
C TYR A 65 -3.55 -6.62 1.13
N THR A 66 -3.98 -6.19 2.32
CA THR A 66 -5.40 -6.02 2.64
C THR A 66 -5.86 -4.64 2.17
N GLY A 67 -6.83 -4.58 1.25
CA GLY A 67 -7.40 -3.32 0.76
C GLY A 67 -8.05 -2.44 1.85
N MET A 68 -8.40 -1.20 1.51
CA MET A 68 -9.01 -0.25 2.46
C MET A 68 -10.45 -0.64 2.78
N GLY A 69 -10.81 -0.51 4.07
CA GLY A 69 -12.14 -0.81 4.60
C GLY A 69 -12.03 -1.45 5.97
N GLN A 70 -11.88 -0.64 7.02
CA GLN A 70 -11.75 -1.10 8.41
C GLN A 70 -13.12 -1.37 9.09
N LYS A 71 -14.24 -1.02 8.47
CA LYS A 71 -15.61 -1.19 9.04
C LYS A 71 -16.58 -1.66 7.95
N GLY A 72 -17.45 -2.62 8.30
CA GLY A 72 -18.42 -3.25 7.38
C GLY A 72 -17.81 -4.25 6.39
N ASP A 73 -18.66 -4.96 5.65
CA ASP A 73 -18.24 -5.83 4.56
C ASP A 73 -17.57 -5.01 3.45
N GLN A 74 -16.40 -5.45 2.98
CA GLN A 74 -15.70 -4.76 1.90
C GLN A 74 -16.41 -5.08 0.57
N SER A 75 -17.14 -4.10 0.01
CA SER A 75 -17.62 -4.19 -1.37
C SER A 75 -16.45 -3.98 -2.35
N LEU A 76 -16.47 -4.73 -3.46
CA LEU A 76 -15.60 -4.53 -4.63
C LEU A 76 -15.71 -3.10 -5.21
N ASP A 77 -16.79 -2.38 -4.87
CA ASP A 77 -17.06 -1.02 -5.33
C ASP A 77 -16.30 0.06 -4.54
N PHE A 78 -15.51 -0.30 -3.52
CA PHE A 78 -14.68 0.67 -2.85
C PHE A 78 -13.58 1.15 -3.81
N ILE A 79 -13.62 2.44 -4.16
CA ILE A 79 -12.81 3.11 -5.21
C ILE A 79 -11.31 2.77 -5.17
N GLN A 80 -10.78 2.40 -4.01
CA GLN A 80 -9.37 2.05 -3.83
C GLN A 80 -9.02 0.60 -4.22
N ASN A 81 -9.94 -0.36 -4.04
CA ASN A 81 -9.72 -1.73 -4.54
C ASN A 81 -9.69 -1.76 -6.07
N LYS A 82 -10.50 -0.89 -6.70
CA LYS A 82 -10.41 -0.64 -8.14
C LYS A 82 -9.03 -0.12 -8.56
N THR A 83 -8.40 0.74 -7.77
CA THR A 83 -7.05 1.24 -8.09
C THR A 83 -6.00 0.13 -8.04
N LEU A 84 -6.06 -0.77 -7.05
CA LEU A 84 -5.17 -1.94 -6.96
C LEU A 84 -5.38 -2.91 -8.12
N ASN A 85 -6.64 -3.17 -8.51
CA ASN A 85 -6.96 -4.09 -9.59
C ASN A 85 -6.52 -3.59 -10.98
N GLU A 86 -6.40 -2.27 -11.15
CA GLU A 86 -6.09 -1.63 -12.42
C GLU A 86 -4.67 -1.05 -12.48
N ILE A 87 -3.76 -1.42 -11.56
CA ILE A 87 -2.39 -0.86 -11.53
C ILE A 87 -1.65 -1.05 -12.85
N GLU A 88 -1.75 -2.24 -13.46
CA GLU A 88 -1.07 -2.57 -14.72
C GLU A 88 -1.69 -1.83 -15.90
N SER A 89 -3.02 -1.81 -16.00
CA SER A 89 -3.72 -1.14 -17.10
C SER A 89 -3.60 0.39 -17.05
N ASN A 90 -3.38 0.96 -15.87
CA ASN A 90 -3.29 2.41 -15.67
C ASN A 90 -1.83 2.94 -15.65
N GLY A 91 -0.84 2.05 -15.78
CA GLY A 91 0.58 2.41 -15.73
C GLY A 91 0.99 3.02 -14.39
N ILE A 92 0.41 2.54 -13.29
CA ILE A 92 0.69 3.02 -11.94
C ILE A 92 1.79 2.17 -11.31
N SER A 93 2.88 2.80 -10.90
CA SER A 93 3.97 2.13 -10.17
C SER A 93 3.62 1.99 -8.68
N VAL A 94 3.76 0.78 -8.11
CA VAL A 94 3.49 0.51 -6.69
C VAL A 94 4.78 0.53 -5.89
N HIS A 95 4.82 1.29 -4.80
CA HIS A 95 5.98 1.41 -3.91
C HIS A 95 5.56 1.09 -2.48
N TYR A 96 6.34 0.25 -1.80
CA TYR A 96 6.01 -0.26 -0.48
C TYR A 96 6.91 0.30 0.61
N PHE A 97 6.30 0.66 1.73
CA PHE A 97 6.97 1.18 2.91
C PHE A 97 6.45 0.49 4.18
N GLU A 98 7.33 0.38 5.16
CA GLU A 98 7.03 -0.17 6.47
C GLU A 98 7.36 0.84 7.57
N VAL A 99 6.50 0.92 8.59
CA VAL A 99 6.70 1.77 9.76
C VAL A 99 6.95 0.90 10.98
N PHE A 100 8.21 0.82 11.39
CA PHE A 100 8.64 0.13 12.62
C PHE A 100 8.83 1.10 13.80
N LYS A 101 9.02 2.39 13.51
CA LYS A 101 9.18 3.47 14.48
C LYS A 101 8.35 4.68 14.06
N ASP A 102 7.74 5.35 15.04
CA ASP A 102 6.77 6.42 14.76
C ASP A 102 7.39 7.48 13.85
N LYS A 103 6.67 7.84 12.78
CA LYS A 103 7.04 8.81 11.75
C LYS A 103 8.24 8.42 10.85
N GLU A 104 8.75 7.20 10.96
CA GLU A 104 9.83 6.67 10.11
C GLU A 104 9.26 5.65 9.11
N TYR A 105 9.28 6.02 7.82
CA TYR A 105 8.80 5.20 6.72
C TYR A 105 10.01 4.58 6.01
N THR A 106 10.22 3.29 6.24
CA THR A 106 11.32 2.52 5.65
C THR A 106 10.88 2.01 4.28
N TYR A 107 11.57 2.37 3.22
CA TYR A 107 11.28 1.87 1.88
C TYR A 107 11.66 0.41 1.78
N SER A 108 10.74 -0.44 1.34
CA SER A 108 10.96 -1.88 1.23
C SER A 108 11.07 -2.35 -0.22
N GLY A 109 10.54 -1.58 -1.19
CA GLY A 109 10.78 -1.84 -2.60
C GLY A 109 9.64 -1.47 -3.54
N HIS A 110 9.82 -1.83 -4.80
CA HIS A 110 8.77 -1.78 -5.83
C HIS A 110 7.99 -3.10 -5.80
N LEU A 111 6.67 -3.02 -5.93
CA LEU A 111 5.80 -4.20 -5.98
C LEU A 111 5.17 -4.34 -7.36
N VAL A 112 4.95 -5.57 -7.77
CA VAL A 112 4.32 -5.93 -9.04
C VAL A 112 3.21 -6.93 -8.78
N ARG A 113 2.20 -7.00 -9.63
CA ARG A 113 1.12 -7.95 -9.41
C ARG A 113 1.66 -9.39 -9.40
N ALA A 114 1.46 -10.09 -8.29
CA ALA A 114 1.89 -11.47 -8.13
C ALA A 114 0.78 -12.49 -8.46
N GLY A 115 -0.48 -12.05 -8.50
CA GLY A 115 -1.62 -12.90 -8.80
C GLY A 115 -2.94 -12.16 -8.86
N ASP A 116 -4.04 -12.92 -8.96
CA ASP A 116 -5.37 -12.35 -8.94
C ASP A 116 -5.85 -12.05 -7.51
N PRO A 117 -6.51 -10.90 -7.28
CA PRO A 117 -7.15 -10.60 -6.02
C PRO A 117 -8.16 -11.67 -5.63
N TYR A 118 -8.22 -12.00 -4.34
CA TYR A 118 -9.15 -12.99 -3.80
C TYR A 118 -9.77 -12.51 -2.49
N GLN A 119 -10.87 -13.14 -2.09
CA GLN A 119 -11.52 -12.86 -0.82
C GLN A 119 -11.08 -13.86 0.25
N THR A 120 -10.81 -13.37 1.45
CA THR A 120 -10.55 -14.20 2.63
C THR A 120 -11.38 -13.72 3.81
N SER A 121 -11.79 -14.65 4.68
CA SER A 121 -12.45 -14.31 5.94
C SER A 121 -11.38 -14.07 7.00
N GLN A 122 -11.25 -12.82 7.46
CA GLN A 122 -10.38 -12.48 8.59
C GLN A 122 -11.21 -12.03 9.79
N SER A 123 -10.74 -12.39 10.99
CA SER A 123 -11.30 -11.97 12.26
C SER A 123 -11.06 -10.48 12.47
N ASP A 124 -12.11 -9.70 12.72
CA ASP A 124 -11.98 -8.29 13.09
C ASP A 124 -11.62 -8.14 14.59
N VAL A 125 -11.21 -6.94 15.02
CA VAL A 125 -10.98 -6.58 16.45
C VAL A 125 -12.23 -6.84 17.31
N LEU A 126 -13.40 -6.95 16.68
CA LEU A 126 -14.71 -7.21 17.29
C LEU A 126 -15.24 -8.65 17.06
N SER A 127 -14.41 -9.60 16.62
CA SER A 127 -14.72 -11.04 16.53
C SER A 127 -15.83 -11.48 15.55
N SER A 128 -16.32 -10.62 14.66
CA SER A 128 -17.17 -11.03 13.53
C SER A 128 -16.31 -11.29 12.28
N PRO A 129 -16.43 -12.45 11.61
CA PRO A 129 -15.72 -12.69 10.36
C PRO A 129 -16.25 -11.75 9.28
N LYS A 130 -15.35 -11.08 8.56
CA LYS A 130 -15.68 -10.27 7.39
C LYS A 130 -14.89 -10.73 6.18
N ASN A 131 -15.54 -10.70 5.03
CA ASN A 131 -14.86 -10.91 3.76
C ASN A 131 -13.97 -9.70 3.47
N ARG A 132 -12.66 -9.94 3.45
CA ARG A 132 -11.66 -8.96 3.03
C ARG A 132 -11.13 -9.32 1.66
N GLN A 133 -10.88 -8.31 0.84
CA GLN A 133 -10.19 -8.50 -0.42
C GLN A 133 -8.69 -8.38 -0.21
N MET A 134 -7.97 -9.44 -0.59
CA MET A 134 -6.52 -9.49 -0.61
C MET A 134 -6.03 -9.28 -2.04
N SER A 135 -4.97 -8.48 -2.18
CA SER A 135 -4.27 -8.28 -3.45
C SER A 135 -2.85 -8.83 -3.32
N PRO A 136 -2.49 -9.89 -4.05
CA PRO A 136 -1.11 -10.40 -4.10
C PRO A 136 -0.21 -9.45 -4.91
N LEU A 137 0.83 -8.93 -4.27
CA LEU A 137 1.77 -7.95 -4.79
C LEU A 137 3.23 -8.33 -4.51
#